data_AF-A0A7Y5S8J4-F1
#
_entry.id   AF-A0A7Y5S8J4-F1
#
_cell.length_a   1.000
_cell.length_b   1.000
_cell.length_c   1.000
_cell.angle_alpha   90.00
_cell.angle_beta   90.00
_cell.angle_gamma   90.00
#
_symmetry.space_group_name_H-M   'P 1'
#
loop_
_entity.id
_entity.type
_entity.pdbx_description
1 polymer ?
#
loop_
_entity_poly.entity_id
_entity_poly.type
_entity_poly.pdbx_seq_one_letter_code
_entity_poly.pdbx_strand_id
1 'polypeptide(L)'
;MLVARAGKGPAGTDGAPKSTDVAEPTYCVGVQTLADIRAILAQHGLSPRKALGQNFLLDHNLIRKLVDASGVGAGDVVLEVGPGTGTLTEELLSRGCRVIACELDHGLARMLRERLASPTSGRFTLIEGDCLEGKHALNEELTRTLREMTGESAGESVGAGGGGRGFRLVANLPYGAASPLMTTLLASWASCRSMHVTIQREVADRLLAKPGTDEYGTLGIIAQAAAEVSLVATLPPECFWPRPDVTSAMVSIVRRATPLTDDLPRLAACCQKVFGQRRKQIGSVLGRGFAFPAGIGASQRAEQLSVEQLIELSRVEGSA
;
A
#
# COMPACT_ATOMS: atom_id res chain seq x y z
N MET A 1 26.96 -21.37 78.02
CA MET A 1 25.87 -21.97 78.82
C MET A 1 24.66 -22.10 77.90
N LEU A 2 24.18 -23.35 77.73
CA LEU A 2 23.12 -23.85 76.80
C LEU A 2 23.43 -23.74 75.29
N VAL A 3 23.73 -24.79 74.52
CA VAL A 3 23.24 -26.18 74.29
C VAL A 3 22.33 -26.30 73.04
N ALA A 4 22.83 -27.14 72.14
CA ALA A 4 22.33 -27.74 70.89
C ALA A 4 20.86 -28.18 70.79
N ARG A 5 20.30 -28.25 69.57
CA ARG A 5 20.16 -29.50 68.75
C ARG A 5 19.35 -29.30 67.45
N ALA A 6 19.63 -30.20 66.50
CA ALA A 6 19.10 -30.31 65.14
C ALA A 6 17.69 -30.95 65.03
N GLY A 7 17.03 -30.78 63.87
CA GLY A 7 15.92 -31.65 63.45
C GLY A 7 15.23 -31.29 62.12
N LYS A 8 15.47 -32.14 61.10
CA LYS A 8 14.59 -32.60 59.98
C LYS A 8 13.86 -31.60 59.05
N GLY A 9 14.07 -31.77 57.73
CA GLY A 9 13.19 -31.25 56.66
C GLY A 9 11.81 -31.94 56.60
N PRO A 10 10.90 -31.47 55.72
CA PRO A 10 10.85 -32.03 54.36
C PRO A 10 10.53 -31.04 53.21
N ALA A 11 10.82 -31.57 52.02
CA ALA A 11 10.41 -31.30 50.62
C ALA A 11 9.32 -30.26 50.25
N GLY A 12 9.47 -29.70 49.03
CA GLY A 12 8.39 -29.21 48.16
C GLY A 12 8.60 -27.80 47.62
N THR A 13 9.29 -27.62 46.49
CA THR A 13 8.73 -27.31 45.15
C THR A 13 8.17 -25.89 45.00
N ASP A 14 8.92 -25.02 44.34
CA ASP A 14 8.55 -24.42 43.04
C ASP A 14 9.44 -23.22 42.73
N GLY A 15 10.57 -23.52 42.09
CA GLY A 15 11.34 -22.52 41.36
C GLY A 15 10.59 -22.15 40.10
N ALA A 16 9.90 -21.00 40.12
CA ALA A 16 9.43 -20.37 38.89
C ALA A 16 10.62 -20.17 37.95
N PRO A 17 10.55 -20.61 36.67
CA PRO A 17 11.65 -20.43 35.75
C PRO A 17 11.84 -18.95 35.48
N LYS A 18 13.07 -18.47 35.67
CA LYS A 18 13.51 -17.15 35.18
C LYS A 18 13.19 -17.09 33.70
N SER A 19 12.44 -16.07 33.29
CA SER A 19 12.17 -15.76 31.89
C SER A 19 13.49 -15.68 31.15
N THR A 20 13.74 -16.66 30.29
CA THR A 20 14.83 -16.61 29.33
C THR A 20 14.47 -15.52 28.33
N ASP A 21 15.25 -14.44 28.31
CA ASP A 21 15.25 -13.48 27.21
C ASP A 21 15.56 -14.25 25.92
N VAL A 22 14.51 -14.56 25.16
CA VAL A 22 14.66 -15.10 23.81
C VAL A 22 15.08 -13.92 22.95
N ALA A 23 16.37 -13.87 22.60
CA ALA A 23 16.89 -12.89 21.66
C ALA A 23 16.01 -12.87 20.40
N GLU A 24 15.48 -11.70 20.04
CA GLU A 24 14.73 -11.57 18.80
C GLU A 24 15.60 -12.01 17.61
N PRO A 25 15.03 -12.73 16.63
CA PRO A 25 15.79 -13.19 15.47
C PRO A 25 16.43 -11.99 14.78
N THR A 26 17.76 -12.01 14.71
CA THR A 26 18.52 -10.99 14.01
C THR A 26 18.28 -11.18 12.52
N TYR A 27 17.47 -10.31 11.92
CA TYR A 27 17.28 -10.26 10.48
C TYR A 27 18.59 -9.81 9.85
N CYS A 28 19.36 -10.75 9.30
CA CYS A 28 20.51 -10.41 8.48
C CYS A 28 19.99 -9.75 7.20
N VAL A 29 19.98 -8.41 7.17
CA VAL A 29 19.75 -7.63 5.95
C VAL A 29 20.98 -7.79 5.05
N GLY A 30 21.10 -8.97 4.44
CA GLY A 30 22.09 -9.24 3.41
C GLY A 30 21.75 -8.40 2.17
N VAL A 31 22.76 -7.79 1.56
CA VAL A 31 22.58 -7.14 0.25
C VAL A 31 22.29 -8.24 -0.77
N GLN A 32 21.03 -8.38 -1.17
CA GLN A 32 20.61 -9.28 -2.24
C GLN A 32 21.11 -8.76 -3.59
N THR A 33 22.13 -9.40 -4.14
CA THR A 33 22.67 -9.07 -5.47
C THR A 33 21.80 -9.66 -6.58
N LEU A 34 22.03 -9.25 -7.83
CA LEU A 34 21.40 -9.89 -8.99
C LEU A 34 21.71 -11.39 -9.07
N ALA A 35 22.91 -11.80 -8.66
CA ALA A 35 23.28 -13.21 -8.61
C ALA A 35 22.43 -13.96 -7.58
N ASP A 36 22.18 -13.36 -6.42
CA ASP A 36 21.35 -13.94 -5.37
C ASP A 36 19.89 -14.07 -5.82
N ILE A 37 19.32 -13.04 -6.46
CA ILE A 37 17.95 -13.11 -7.00
C ILE A 37 17.84 -14.26 -8.01
N ARG A 38 18.80 -14.37 -8.94
CA ARG A 38 18.81 -15.46 -9.93
C ARG A 38 18.94 -16.82 -9.28
N ALA A 39 19.82 -16.98 -8.29
CA ALA A 39 20.02 -18.22 -7.57
C ALA A 39 18.76 -18.63 -6.80
N ILE A 40 18.14 -17.69 -6.09
CA ILE A 40 16.90 -17.90 -5.33
C ILE A 40 15.76 -18.32 -6.26
N LEU A 41 15.56 -17.64 -7.39
CA LEU A 41 14.54 -18.03 -8.36
C LEU A 41 14.84 -19.41 -8.96
N ALA A 42 16.09 -19.66 -9.37
CA ALA A 42 16.48 -20.93 -9.98
C ALA A 42 16.31 -22.14 -9.03
N GLN A 43 16.63 -21.99 -7.75
CA GLN A 43 16.42 -23.02 -6.72
C GLN A 43 14.95 -23.45 -6.60
N HIS A 44 14.03 -22.55 -6.91
CA HIS A 44 12.59 -22.81 -6.88
C HIS A 44 11.99 -23.08 -8.27
N GLY A 45 12.83 -23.21 -9.31
CA GLY A 45 12.39 -23.42 -10.69
C GLY A 45 11.63 -22.22 -11.29
N LEU A 46 11.88 -21.01 -10.77
CA LEU A 46 11.17 -19.80 -11.14
C LEU A 46 11.99 -18.94 -12.11
N SER A 47 11.26 -18.15 -12.90
CA SER A 47 11.82 -17.12 -13.76
C SER A 47 10.88 -15.91 -13.79
N PRO A 48 11.40 -14.69 -14.01
CA PRO A 48 10.55 -13.50 -14.07
C PRO A 48 9.50 -13.60 -15.18
N ARG A 49 8.26 -13.24 -14.85
CA ARG A 49 7.12 -13.30 -15.75
C ARG A 49 6.74 -11.89 -16.20
N LYS A 50 7.04 -11.57 -17.45
CA LYS A 50 6.69 -10.26 -18.06
C LYS A 50 5.18 -9.98 -17.99
N ALA A 51 4.34 -11.00 -18.14
CA ALA A 51 2.89 -10.88 -18.05
C ALA A 51 2.39 -10.39 -16.68
N LEU A 52 3.16 -10.61 -15.61
CA LEU A 52 2.84 -10.14 -14.26
C LEU A 52 3.52 -8.79 -13.93
N GLY A 53 4.24 -8.20 -14.88
CA GLY A 53 4.96 -6.93 -14.67
C GLY A 53 6.10 -7.02 -13.65
N GLN A 54 6.66 -8.22 -13.44
CA GLN A 54 7.73 -8.43 -12.45
C GLN A 54 9.02 -7.70 -12.85
N ASN A 55 9.42 -6.74 -12.02
CA ASN A 55 10.69 -6.04 -12.07
C ASN A 55 11.19 -5.90 -10.62
N PHE A 56 12.15 -6.74 -10.22
CA PHE A 56 12.68 -6.79 -8.86
C PHE A 56 13.66 -5.64 -8.65
N LEU A 57 13.46 -4.85 -7.60
CA LEU A 57 14.36 -3.76 -7.21
C LEU A 57 15.64 -4.37 -6.62
N LEU A 58 16.79 -4.07 -7.23
CA LEU A 58 18.10 -4.62 -6.85
C LEU A 58 18.80 -3.78 -5.75
N ASP A 59 18.54 -2.48 -5.76
CA ASP A 59 19.29 -1.53 -4.93
C ASP A 59 18.69 -1.42 -3.52
N HIS A 60 19.45 -1.86 -2.54
CA HIS A 60 19.04 -1.88 -1.14
C HIS A 60 19.00 -0.48 -0.52
N ASN A 61 19.81 0.46 -1.03
CA ASN A 61 19.76 1.84 -0.57
C ASN A 61 18.44 2.49 -1.01
N LEU A 62 17.93 2.10 -2.18
CA LEU A 62 16.62 2.54 -2.66
C LEU A 62 15.48 1.92 -1.83
N ILE A 63 15.57 0.63 -1.48
CA ILE A 63 14.61 -0.01 -0.55
C ILE A 63 14.60 0.72 0.79
N ARG A 64 15.77 0.92 1.41
CA ARG A 64 15.89 1.66 2.68
C ARG A 64 15.36 3.08 2.56
N LYS A 65 15.66 3.79 1.47
CA LYS A 65 15.14 5.14 1.21
C LYS A 65 13.61 5.17 1.19
N LEU A 66 12.97 4.17 0.59
CA LEU A 66 11.51 4.07 0.57
C LEU A 66 10.94 3.81 1.98
N VAL A 67 11.54 2.87 2.72
CA VAL A 67 11.13 2.53 4.08
C VAL A 67 11.35 3.69 5.04
N ASP A 68 12.48 4.38 4.95
CA ASP A 68 12.79 5.59 5.73
C ASP A 68 11.79 6.70 5.43
N ALA A 69 11.51 6.96 4.15
CA ALA A 69 10.50 7.95 3.75
C ALA A 69 9.10 7.61 4.29
N SER A 70 8.79 6.31 4.48
CA SER A 70 7.50 5.88 5.00
C SER A 70 7.29 6.13 6.49
N GLY A 71 8.38 6.33 7.25
CA GLY A 71 8.35 6.54 8.69
C GLY A 71 7.76 5.37 9.49
N VAL A 72 7.69 4.16 8.90
CA VAL A 72 7.20 2.95 9.59
C VAL A 72 8.18 2.49 10.66
N GLY A 73 7.63 1.91 11.72
CA GLY A 73 8.42 1.31 12.79
C GLY A 73 7.71 0.18 13.52
N ALA A 74 8.19 -0.12 14.72
CA ALA A 74 7.74 -1.24 15.51
C ALA A 74 6.22 -1.18 15.77
N GLY A 75 5.52 -2.25 15.40
CA GLY A 75 4.08 -2.41 15.62
C GLY A 75 3.17 -1.76 14.57
N ASP A 76 3.72 -1.02 13.59
CA ASP A 76 2.93 -0.52 12.46
C ASP A 76 2.46 -1.68 11.57
N VAL A 77 1.22 -1.59 11.08
CA VAL A 77 0.67 -2.51 10.08
C VAL A 77 1.01 -1.99 8.69
N VAL A 78 1.70 -2.80 7.90
CA VAL A 78 2.15 -2.46 6.56
C VAL A 78 1.59 -3.47 5.57
N LEU A 79 0.89 -2.97 4.55
CA LEU A 79 0.54 -3.71 3.36
C LEU A 79 1.69 -3.60 2.35
N GLU A 80 2.13 -4.73 1.81
CA GLU A 80 3.04 -4.84 0.69
C GLU A 80 2.37 -5.63 -0.45
N VAL A 81 2.18 -5.02 -1.62
CA VAL A 81 1.63 -5.70 -2.80
C VAL A 81 2.76 -6.00 -3.78
N GLY A 82 2.89 -7.26 -4.17
CA GLY A 82 3.99 -7.74 -5.00
C GLY A 82 5.33 -7.77 -4.26
N PRO A 83 5.45 -8.50 -3.14
CA PRO A 83 6.71 -8.63 -2.38
C PRO A 83 7.86 -9.22 -3.20
N GLY A 84 7.55 -9.98 -4.26
CA GLY A 84 8.55 -10.54 -5.14
C GLY A 84 9.44 -11.57 -4.44
N THR A 85 10.75 -11.32 -4.42
CA THR A 85 11.71 -12.14 -3.67
C THR A 85 11.70 -11.87 -2.17
N GLY A 86 11.00 -10.83 -1.68
CA GLY A 86 10.80 -10.55 -0.25
C GLY A 86 11.81 -9.60 0.41
N THR A 87 12.65 -8.92 -0.37
CA THR A 87 13.71 -8.03 0.17
C THR A 87 13.15 -6.80 0.88
N LEU A 88 12.11 -6.18 0.31
CA LEU A 88 11.40 -5.09 0.97
C LEU A 88 10.64 -5.61 2.21
N THR A 89 10.02 -6.78 2.10
CA THR A 89 9.38 -7.48 3.23
C THR A 89 10.32 -7.66 4.42
N GLU A 90 11.56 -8.13 4.18
CA GLU A 90 12.57 -8.33 5.22
C GLU A 90 13.01 -7.01 5.88
N GLU A 91 13.23 -5.95 5.09
CA GLU A 91 13.54 -4.62 5.64
C GLU A 91 12.39 -4.12 6.53
N LEU A 92 11.12 -4.24 6.09
CA LEU A 92 9.95 -3.85 6.88
C LEU A 92 9.84 -4.67 8.18
N LEU A 93 10.06 -5.97 8.13
CA LEU A 93 10.06 -6.85 9.30
C LEU A 93 11.22 -6.52 10.25
N SER A 94 12.40 -6.14 9.75
CA SER A 94 13.55 -5.73 10.56
C SER A 94 13.28 -4.44 11.35
N ARG A 95 12.39 -3.57 10.86
CA ARG A 95 11.90 -2.36 11.55
C ARG A 95 10.88 -2.67 12.65
N GLY A 96 10.52 -3.94 12.86
CA GLY A 96 9.51 -4.35 13.82
C GLY A 96 8.06 -4.23 13.31
N CYS A 97 7.85 -4.00 12.00
CA CYS A 97 6.51 -3.90 11.44
C CYS A 97 5.77 -5.25 11.49
N ARG A 98 4.44 -5.18 11.41
CA ARG A 98 3.55 -6.28 11.04
C ARG A 98 3.24 -6.15 9.54
N VAL A 99 3.71 -7.09 8.73
CA VAL A 99 3.61 -7.03 7.28
C VAL A 99 2.54 -8.00 6.78
N ILE A 100 1.56 -7.46 6.06
CA ILE A 100 0.62 -8.21 5.23
C ILE A 100 1.13 -8.10 3.80
N ALA A 101 1.62 -9.20 3.23
CA ALA A 101 2.06 -9.25 1.85
C ALA A 101 1.01 -9.91 0.97
N CYS A 102 0.77 -9.39 -0.23
CA CYS A 102 -0.10 -9.99 -1.24
C CYS A 102 0.69 -10.29 -2.51
N GLU A 103 0.81 -11.56 -2.88
CA GLU A 103 1.61 -12.03 -4.02
C GLU A 103 0.73 -12.83 -5.00
N LEU A 104 0.77 -12.44 -6.27
CA LEU A 104 -0.03 -13.05 -7.33
C LEU A 104 0.64 -14.31 -7.91
N ASP A 105 1.98 -14.36 -7.93
CA ASP A 105 2.69 -15.53 -8.42
C ASP A 105 2.77 -16.64 -7.36
N HIS A 106 2.06 -17.75 -7.60
CA HIS A 106 2.04 -18.93 -6.72
C HIS A 106 3.45 -19.43 -6.33
N GLY A 107 4.40 -19.40 -7.27
CA GLY A 107 5.76 -19.86 -7.02
C GLY A 107 6.53 -18.95 -6.07
N LEU A 108 6.44 -17.63 -6.28
CA LEU A 108 7.01 -16.64 -5.35
C LEU A 108 6.31 -16.70 -4.00
N ALA A 109 4.99 -16.85 -3.96
CA ALA A 109 4.25 -16.98 -2.72
C ALA A 109 4.73 -18.21 -1.92
N ARG A 110 4.88 -19.36 -2.58
CA ARG A 110 5.45 -20.55 -1.94
C ARG A 110 6.86 -20.30 -1.41
N MET A 111 7.75 -19.71 -2.20
CA MET A 111 9.10 -19.34 -1.78
C MET A 111 9.09 -18.45 -0.54
N LEU A 112 8.23 -17.42 -0.51
CA LEU A 112 8.11 -16.51 0.63
C LEU A 112 7.62 -17.23 1.88
N ARG A 113 6.68 -18.18 1.76
CA ARG A 113 6.27 -19.02 2.90
C ARG A 113 7.44 -19.84 3.43
N GLU A 114 8.18 -20.53 2.55
CA GLU A 114 9.33 -21.34 2.98
C GLU A 114 10.42 -20.49 3.65
N ARG A 115 10.68 -19.29 3.11
CA ARG A 115 11.75 -18.40 3.59
C ARG A 115 11.39 -17.64 4.86
N LEU A 116 10.16 -17.13 4.96
CA LEU A 116 9.77 -16.19 6.02
C LEU A 116 8.90 -16.83 7.11
N ALA A 117 8.25 -17.98 6.89
CA ALA A 117 7.34 -18.56 7.88
C ALA A 117 8.03 -19.09 9.15
N SER A 118 9.35 -19.34 9.13
CA SER A 118 10.05 -20.05 10.22
C SER A 118 10.81 -19.16 11.22
N PRO A 119 11.21 -17.90 10.91
CA PRO A 119 11.78 -16.99 11.92
C PRO A 119 10.93 -15.74 12.26
N THR A 120 9.87 -15.38 11.54
CA THR A 120 9.08 -14.17 11.85
C THR A 120 7.96 -14.47 12.84
N SER A 121 8.16 -14.05 14.08
CA SER A 121 7.22 -14.10 15.20
C SER A 121 5.84 -13.48 14.88
N GLY A 122 4.91 -14.19 14.23
CA GLY A 122 3.52 -13.76 14.02
C GLY A 122 3.30 -12.40 13.32
N ARG A 123 4.38 -11.78 12.82
CA ARG A 123 4.39 -10.44 12.22
C ARG A 123 4.31 -10.45 10.70
N PHE A 124 4.41 -11.61 10.07
CA PHE A 124 4.29 -11.76 8.63
C PHE A 124 3.02 -12.55 8.29
N THR A 125 2.21 -12.03 7.37
CA THR A 125 1.04 -12.69 6.82
C THR A 125 1.12 -12.61 5.31
N LEU A 126 1.07 -13.75 4.63
CA LEU A 126 1.10 -13.82 3.18
C LEU A 126 -0.27 -14.26 2.63
N ILE A 127 -0.84 -13.41 1.80
CA ILE A 127 -2.06 -13.67 1.03
C ILE A 127 -1.62 -13.96 -0.40
N GLU A 128 -2.05 -15.09 -0.92
CA GLU A 128 -1.72 -15.50 -2.28
C GLU A 128 -2.90 -15.24 -3.20
N GLY A 129 -2.69 -14.45 -4.25
CA GLY A 129 -3.71 -14.10 -5.23
C GLY A 129 -3.59 -12.67 -5.73
N ASP A 130 -4.55 -12.26 -6.57
CA ASP A 130 -4.65 -10.88 -7.01
C ASP A 130 -5.13 -10.01 -5.85
N CYS A 131 -4.42 -8.91 -5.56
CA CYS A 131 -4.80 -7.97 -4.50
C CYS A 131 -6.17 -7.30 -4.74
N LEU A 132 -6.70 -7.34 -5.96
CA LEU A 132 -7.96 -6.70 -6.34
C LEU A 132 -9.03 -7.69 -6.78
N GLU A 133 -10.27 -7.46 -6.36
CA GLU A 133 -11.48 -8.09 -6.91
C GLU A 133 -12.10 -7.13 -7.94
N GLY A 134 -11.37 -6.90 -9.04
CA GLY A 134 -11.74 -5.95 -10.09
C GLY A 134 -11.02 -4.60 -9.97
N LYS A 135 -11.66 -3.50 -10.39
CA LYS A 135 -10.99 -2.19 -10.49
C LYS A 135 -11.15 -1.29 -9.26
N HIS A 136 -12.08 -1.63 -8.36
CA HIS A 136 -12.58 -0.72 -7.32
C HIS A 136 -12.69 -1.34 -5.93
N ALA A 137 -12.16 -2.56 -5.76
CA ALA A 137 -12.21 -3.29 -4.50
C ALA A 137 -10.92 -4.10 -4.32
N LEU A 138 -10.45 -4.19 -3.08
CA LEU A 138 -9.46 -5.20 -2.70
C LEU A 138 -10.13 -6.58 -2.72
N ASN A 139 -9.35 -7.64 -2.86
CA ASN A 139 -9.88 -8.99 -2.73
C ASN A 139 -10.47 -9.25 -1.32
N GLU A 140 -11.33 -10.25 -1.21
CA GLU A 140 -12.04 -10.56 0.05
C GLU A 140 -11.08 -10.88 1.21
N GLU A 141 -10.05 -11.70 0.95
CA GLU A 141 -9.11 -12.15 1.97
C GLU A 141 -8.28 -10.98 2.54
N LEU A 142 -7.71 -10.15 1.66
CA LEU A 142 -6.97 -8.95 1.98
C LEU A 142 -7.87 -7.94 2.72
N THR A 143 -9.11 -7.79 2.29
CA THR A 143 -10.10 -6.95 2.97
C THR A 143 -10.32 -7.42 4.41
N ARG A 144 -10.53 -8.73 4.61
CA ARG A 144 -10.75 -9.33 5.92
C ARG A 144 -9.53 -9.15 6.81
N THR A 145 -8.34 -9.52 6.33
CA THR A 145 -7.09 -9.44 7.10
C THR A 145 -6.76 -7.99 7.50
N LEU A 146 -6.93 -7.02 6.58
CA LEU A 146 -6.70 -5.62 6.92
C LEU A 146 -7.64 -5.16 8.03
N ARG A 147 -8.95 -5.42 7.92
CA ARG A 147 -9.94 -5.04 8.93
C ARG A 147 -9.65 -5.65 10.30
N GLU A 148 -9.30 -6.94 10.32
CA GLU A 148 -8.90 -7.63 11.55
C GLU A 148 -7.66 -7.00 12.19
N MET A 149 -6.64 -6.66 11.39
CA MET A 149 -5.40 -6.07 11.91
C MET A 149 -5.55 -4.61 12.33
N THR A 150 -6.42 -3.85 11.67
CA THR A 150 -6.70 -2.44 12.00
C THR A 150 -7.74 -2.27 13.11
N GLY A 151 -8.49 -3.33 13.40
CA GLY A 151 -9.62 -3.30 14.34
C GLY A 151 -10.85 -2.59 13.77
N GLU A 152 -10.97 -2.49 12.44
CA GLU A 152 -12.15 -1.93 11.79
C GLU A 152 -13.30 -2.93 11.79
N SER A 153 -14.44 -2.56 12.37
CA SER A 153 -15.66 -3.38 12.27
C SER A 153 -16.31 -3.19 10.90
N ALA A 154 -16.89 -4.27 10.36
CA ALA A 154 -17.67 -4.20 9.12
C ALA A 154 -18.87 -3.25 9.31
N GLY A 155 -18.83 -2.09 8.62
CA GLY A 155 -19.91 -1.11 8.63
C GLY A 155 -19.63 0.21 9.37
N GLU A 156 -18.48 0.35 10.03
CA GLU A 156 -18.09 1.64 10.61
C GLU A 156 -17.43 2.54 9.54
N SER A 157 -18.14 3.60 9.17
CA SER A 157 -17.53 4.72 8.44
C SER A 157 -16.51 5.37 9.36
N VAL A 158 -15.22 5.15 9.07
CA VAL A 158 -14.14 5.86 9.76
C VAL A 158 -14.25 7.34 9.40
N GLY A 159 -14.95 8.10 10.25
CA GLY A 159 -14.82 9.54 10.26
C GLY A 159 -13.34 9.92 10.43
N ALA A 160 -12.94 11.07 9.90
CA ALA A 160 -11.56 11.56 9.86
C ALA A 160 -10.82 11.67 11.22
N GLY A 161 -11.44 11.25 12.33
CA GLY A 161 -10.88 11.22 13.68
C GLY A 161 -10.98 9.87 14.42
N GLY A 162 -11.26 8.75 13.75
CA GLY A 162 -11.37 7.43 14.40
C GLY A 162 -10.04 6.91 14.94
N GLY A 163 -9.94 6.69 16.27
CA GLY A 163 -8.78 6.17 16.99
C GLY A 163 -8.39 4.71 16.69
N GLY A 164 -8.85 4.12 15.58
CA GLY A 164 -8.44 2.80 15.12
C GLY A 164 -6.98 2.78 14.65
N ARG A 165 -6.33 1.60 14.71
CA ARG A 165 -4.97 1.42 14.18
C ARG A 165 -5.06 1.38 12.65
N GLY A 166 -4.75 2.47 11.96
CA GLY A 166 -4.64 2.45 10.49
C GLY A 166 -3.44 1.63 9.99
N PHE A 167 -3.37 1.42 8.69
CA PHE A 167 -2.25 0.76 8.02
C PHE A 167 -1.57 1.69 7.02
N ARG A 168 -0.41 1.27 6.51
CA ARG A 168 0.34 1.97 5.46
C ARG A 168 0.61 1.02 4.31
N LEU A 169 0.60 1.52 3.08
CA LEU A 169 1.09 0.78 1.92
C LEU A 169 2.57 1.12 1.72
N VAL A 170 3.45 0.12 1.73
CA VAL A 170 4.86 0.30 1.33
C VAL A 170 5.20 -0.80 0.33
N ALA A 171 5.41 -0.42 -0.94
CA ALA A 171 5.53 -1.42 -2.01
C ALA A 171 6.30 -0.93 -3.24
N ASN A 172 6.99 -1.85 -3.92
CA ASN A 172 7.40 -1.68 -5.31
C ASN A 172 6.28 -2.23 -6.21
N LEU A 173 5.33 -1.38 -6.60
CA LEU A 173 4.06 -1.85 -7.15
C LEU A 173 4.21 -2.38 -8.58
N PRO A 174 3.55 -3.51 -8.92
CA PRO A 174 3.48 -3.98 -10.29
C PRO A 174 2.68 -2.97 -11.13
N TYR A 175 3.17 -2.68 -12.34
CA TYR A 175 2.70 -1.57 -13.16
C TYR A 175 1.21 -1.65 -13.52
N GLY A 176 0.69 -2.86 -13.74
CA GLY A 176 -0.72 -3.07 -14.05
C GLY A 176 -1.67 -2.82 -12.88
N ALA A 177 -1.24 -3.06 -11.64
CA ALA A 177 -2.10 -2.97 -10.45
C ALA A 177 -1.97 -1.63 -9.71
N ALA A 178 -0.92 -0.85 -9.96
CA ALA A 178 -0.60 0.33 -9.15
C ALA A 178 -1.72 1.38 -9.10
N SER A 179 -2.22 1.81 -10.26
CA SER A 179 -3.27 2.84 -10.35
C SER A 179 -4.62 2.40 -9.72
N PRO A 180 -5.20 1.23 -10.06
CA PRO A 180 -6.47 0.81 -9.46
C PRO A 180 -6.35 0.53 -7.95
N LEU A 181 -5.21 -0.02 -7.49
CA LEU A 181 -4.96 -0.22 -6.06
C LEU A 181 -4.92 1.11 -5.31
N MET A 182 -4.08 2.06 -5.75
CA MET A 182 -3.98 3.37 -5.09
C MET A 182 -5.33 4.10 -5.11
N THR A 183 -6.06 4.05 -6.23
CA THR A 183 -7.41 4.65 -6.33
C THR A 183 -8.37 4.04 -5.31
N THR A 184 -8.41 2.71 -5.21
CA THR A 184 -9.27 1.97 -4.27
C THR A 184 -8.92 2.31 -2.82
N LEU A 185 -7.63 2.32 -2.48
CA LEU A 185 -7.18 2.62 -1.13
C LEU A 185 -7.44 4.09 -0.76
N LEU A 186 -7.22 5.04 -1.67
CA LEU A 186 -7.49 6.45 -1.41
C LEU A 186 -8.99 6.70 -1.23
N ALA A 187 -9.83 6.12 -2.08
CA ALA A 187 -11.27 6.36 -2.10
C ALA A 187 -12.02 5.62 -0.99
N SER A 188 -11.69 4.35 -0.74
CA SER A 188 -12.51 3.44 0.07
C SER A 188 -11.87 2.99 1.38
N TRP A 189 -10.58 3.28 1.61
CA TRP A 189 -9.85 2.86 2.80
C TRP A 189 -9.27 4.05 3.56
N ALA A 190 -10.11 4.70 4.38
CA ALA A 190 -9.69 5.79 5.25
C ALA A 190 -8.63 5.36 6.27
N SER A 191 -8.59 4.08 6.67
CA SER A 191 -7.51 3.49 7.47
C SER A 191 -6.17 3.40 6.76
N CYS A 192 -6.11 3.50 5.44
CA CYS A 192 -4.84 3.64 4.73
C CYS A 192 -4.33 5.08 4.94
N ARG A 193 -3.42 5.23 5.91
CA ARG A 193 -2.92 6.53 6.38
C ARG A 193 -1.87 7.13 5.46
N SER A 194 -1.08 6.28 4.80
CA SER A 194 -0.09 6.72 3.83
C SER A 194 0.30 5.61 2.86
N MET A 195 0.78 5.99 1.68
CA MET A 195 1.34 5.09 0.67
C MET A 195 2.73 5.58 0.29
N HIS A 196 3.71 4.69 0.36
CA HIS A 196 5.09 4.93 -0.05
C HIS A 196 5.45 3.89 -1.09
N VAL A 197 5.39 4.28 -2.35
CA VAL A 197 5.39 3.33 -3.45
C VAL A 197 6.43 3.67 -4.50
N THR A 198 7.01 2.63 -5.09
CA THR A 198 7.75 2.75 -6.35
C THR A 198 6.81 2.37 -7.50
N ILE A 199 6.66 3.26 -8.47
CA ILE A 199 5.74 3.14 -9.62
C ILE A 199 6.41 3.67 -10.89
N GLN A 200 5.83 3.44 -12.07
CA GLN A 200 6.30 4.08 -13.31
C GLN A 200 6.23 5.60 -13.19
N ARG A 201 7.20 6.30 -13.81
CA ARG A 201 7.28 7.75 -13.74
C ARG A 201 6.01 8.45 -14.24
N GLU A 202 5.43 7.98 -15.33
CA GLU A 202 4.17 8.52 -15.87
C GLU A 202 3.02 8.45 -14.85
N VAL A 203 2.93 7.36 -14.06
CA VAL A 203 1.90 7.23 -13.02
C VAL A 203 2.13 8.22 -11.88
N ALA A 204 3.40 8.47 -11.52
CA ALA A 204 3.75 9.52 -10.56
C ALA A 204 3.40 10.92 -11.08
N ASP A 205 3.65 11.20 -12.36
CA ASP A 205 3.30 12.48 -12.98
C ASP A 205 1.77 12.69 -12.99
N ARG A 206 0.96 11.63 -13.22
CA ARG A 206 -0.51 11.67 -13.11
C ARG A 206 -1.01 12.03 -11.71
N LEU A 207 -0.30 11.62 -10.65
CA LEU A 207 -0.67 11.97 -9.26
C LEU A 207 -0.51 13.47 -8.98
N LEU A 208 0.52 14.08 -9.58
CA LEU A 208 0.91 15.49 -9.39
C LEU A 208 0.35 16.42 -10.47
N ALA A 209 -0.36 15.88 -11.47
CA ALA A 209 -0.87 16.61 -12.62
C ALA A 209 -1.86 17.70 -12.21
N LYS A 210 -1.82 18.82 -12.92
CA LYS A 210 -2.68 19.99 -12.70
C LYS A 210 -3.84 20.01 -13.71
N PRO A 211 -4.97 20.67 -13.40
CA PRO A 211 -6.03 20.90 -14.38
C PRO A 211 -5.47 21.45 -15.69
N GLY A 212 -5.96 20.91 -16.80
CA GLY A 212 -5.57 21.26 -18.16
C GLY A 212 -4.37 20.50 -18.73
N THR A 213 -3.69 19.64 -17.97
CA THR A 213 -2.60 18.79 -18.51
C THR A 213 -3.11 17.44 -19.00
N ASP A 214 -2.33 16.79 -19.86
CA ASP A 214 -2.69 15.49 -20.44
C ASP A 214 -2.73 14.37 -19.38
N GLU A 215 -1.85 14.45 -18.38
CA GLU A 215 -1.75 13.48 -17.28
C GLU A 215 -2.87 13.65 -16.23
N TYR A 216 -3.58 14.78 -16.22
CA TYR A 216 -4.60 15.07 -15.21
C TYR A 216 -5.79 14.13 -15.34
N GLY A 217 -6.19 13.46 -14.26
CA GLY A 217 -7.27 12.47 -14.32
C GLY A 217 -7.62 11.87 -12.98
N THR A 218 -8.50 10.85 -13.00
CA THR A 218 -9.16 10.28 -11.80
C THR A 218 -8.21 9.99 -10.64
N LEU A 219 -7.07 9.32 -10.88
CA LEU A 219 -6.11 9.01 -9.83
C LEU A 219 -5.55 10.27 -9.16
N GLY A 220 -5.11 11.25 -9.95
CA GLY A 220 -4.54 12.51 -9.44
C GLY A 220 -5.56 13.33 -8.67
N ILE A 221 -6.81 13.41 -9.17
CA ILE A 221 -7.89 14.15 -8.51
C ILE A 221 -8.21 13.54 -7.14
N ILE A 222 -8.38 12.22 -7.07
CA ILE A 222 -8.67 11.51 -5.81
C ILE A 222 -7.49 11.66 -4.84
N ALA A 223 -6.24 11.53 -5.34
CA ALA A 223 -5.05 11.69 -4.52
C ALA A 223 -4.93 13.10 -3.94
N GLN A 224 -5.11 14.15 -4.75
CA GLN A 224 -5.03 15.54 -4.30
C GLN A 224 -6.14 15.91 -3.31
N ALA A 225 -7.34 15.35 -3.49
CA ALA A 225 -8.45 15.54 -2.55
C ALA A 225 -8.21 14.82 -1.21
N ALA A 226 -7.63 13.62 -1.23
CA ALA A 226 -7.45 12.80 -0.04
C ALA A 226 -6.13 13.05 0.72
N ALA A 227 -5.08 13.48 0.03
CA ALA A 227 -3.70 13.35 0.50
C ALA A 227 -2.76 14.47 0.00
N GLU A 228 -1.62 14.57 0.65
CA GLU A 228 -0.43 15.26 0.16
C GLU A 228 0.44 14.27 -0.63
N VAL A 229 0.76 14.64 -1.87
CA VAL A 229 1.60 13.83 -2.76
C VAL A 229 2.94 14.52 -2.94
N SER A 230 4.04 13.78 -2.76
CA SER A 230 5.40 14.30 -2.99
C SER A 230 6.30 13.24 -3.62
N LEU A 231 7.28 13.71 -4.41
CA LEU A 231 8.29 12.86 -5.03
C LEU A 231 9.44 12.62 -4.03
N VAL A 232 9.76 11.35 -3.76
CA VAL A 232 10.87 10.93 -2.90
C VAL A 232 12.15 10.74 -3.71
N ALA A 233 12.06 10.09 -4.88
CA ALA A 233 13.19 9.84 -5.77
C ALA A 233 12.71 9.50 -7.20
N THR A 234 13.61 9.67 -8.17
CA THR A 234 13.47 9.08 -9.51
C THR A 234 14.51 7.99 -9.68
N LEU A 235 14.11 6.85 -10.24
CA LEU A 235 14.92 5.65 -10.36
C LEU A 235 15.13 5.31 -11.83
N PRO A 236 16.38 5.14 -12.26
CA PRO A 236 16.68 4.70 -13.61
C PRO A 236 16.37 3.18 -13.75
N PRO A 237 16.08 2.69 -14.97
CA PRO A 237 15.70 1.29 -15.19
C PRO A 237 16.72 0.25 -14.69
N GLU A 238 18.00 0.62 -14.63
CA GLU A 238 19.13 -0.22 -14.22
C GLU A 238 19.04 -0.68 -12.75
N CYS A 239 18.23 0.00 -11.94
CA CYS A 239 17.97 -0.41 -10.56
C CYS A 239 17.09 -1.67 -10.46
N PHE A 240 16.53 -2.17 -11.57
CA PHE A 240 15.60 -3.28 -11.58
C PHE A 240 16.08 -4.44 -12.45
N TRP A 241 15.63 -5.65 -12.11
CA TRP A 241 15.77 -6.82 -12.97
C TRP A 241 14.48 -7.67 -13.01
N PRO A 242 13.99 -8.10 -14.18
CA PRO A 242 14.36 -7.60 -15.51
C PRO A 242 14.26 -6.07 -15.60
N ARG A 243 15.01 -5.50 -16.54
CA ARG A 243 15.04 -4.05 -16.74
C ARG A 243 13.70 -3.61 -17.36
N PRO A 244 12.99 -2.62 -16.78
CA PRO A 244 11.81 -2.03 -17.40
C PRO A 244 12.20 -1.10 -18.56
N ASP A 245 11.26 -0.86 -19.46
CA ASP A 245 11.46 0.04 -20.61
C ASP A 245 11.37 1.54 -20.23
N VAL A 246 10.92 1.83 -19.00
CA VAL A 246 10.62 3.18 -18.52
C VAL A 246 11.30 3.46 -17.19
N THR A 247 11.47 4.75 -16.87
CA THR A 247 11.91 5.18 -15.55
C THR A 247 10.83 4.98 -14.50
N SER A 248 11.26 4.80 -13.26
CA SER A 248 10.39 4.68 -12.09
C SER A 248 10.52 5.90 -11.19
N ALA A 249 9.55 6.10 -10.31
CA ALA A 249 9.53 7.14 -9.30
C ALA A 249 9.08 6.55 -7.95
N MET A 250 9.72 6.98 -6.88
CA MET A 250 9.23 6.78 -5.51
C MET A 250 8.38 7.97 -5.12
N VAL A 251 7.16 7.69 -4.66
CA VAL A 251 6.17 8.69 -4.28
C VAL A 251 5.74 8.45 -2.84
N SER A 252 5.63 9.54 -2.08
CA SER A 252 4.97 9.57 -0.78
C SER A 252 3.59 10.20 -0.95
N ILE A 253 2.56 9.50 -0.45
CA ILE A 253 1.17 9.93 -0.45
C ILE A 253 0.69 9.84 1.00
N VAL A 254 0.53 10.98 1.68
CA VAL A 254 0.15 11.04 3.09
C VAL A 254 -1.25 11.61 3.21
N ARG A 255 -2.18 10.85 3.81
CA ARG A 255 -3.57 11.28 3.92
C ARG A 255 -3.67 12.56 4.76
N ARG A 256 -4.47 13.51 4.31
CA ARG A 256 -4.70 14.78 5.02
C ARG A 256 -5.45 14.52 6.32
N ALA A 257 -5.14 15.30 7.36
CA ALA A 257 -5.96 15.35 8.57
C ALA A 257 -7.40 15.79 8.24
N THR A 258 -7.56 16.67 7.25
CA THR A 258 -8.85 17.08 6.70
C THR A 258 -8.80 16.96 5.18
N PRO A 259 -9.33 15.87 4.59
CA PRO A 259 -9.50 15.75 3.15
C PRO A 259 -10.37 16.88 2.60
N LEU A 260 -10.21 17.21 1.31
CA LEU A 260 -10.99 18.26 0.64
C LEU A 260 -12.48 17.90 0.48
N THR A 261 -12.82 16.63 0.65
CA THR A 261 -14.19 16.10 0.65
C THR A 261 -14.30 14.95 1.64
N ASP A 262 -15.46 14.82 2.28
CA ASP A 262 -15.81 13.69 3.15
C ASP A 262 -16.25 12.44 2.37
N ASP A 263 -16.75 12.62 1.14
CA ASP A 263 -17.21 11.54 0.27
C ASP A 263 -16.26 11.28 -0.93
N LEU A 264 -15.08 10.73 -0.64
CA LEU A 264 -14.12 10.32 -1.68
C LEU A 264 -14.67 9.23 -2.63
N PRO A 265 -15.46 8.23 -2.18
CA PRO A 265 -16.10 7.28 -3.09
C PRO A 265 -16.98 7.95 -4.14
N ARG A 266 -17.80 8.95 -3.75
CA ARG A 266 -18.62 9.71 -4.70
C ARG A 266 -17.77 10.51 -5.68
N LEU A 267 -16.73 11.19 -5.20
CA LEU A 267 -15.79 11.89 -6.08
C LEU A 267 -15.17 10.93 -7.10
N ALA A 268 -14.76 9.74 -6.66
CA ALA A 268 -14.18 8.72 -7.53
C ALA A 268 -15.16 8.25 -8.61
N ALA A 269 -16.41 7.95 -8.24
CA ALA A 269 -17.46 7.56 -9.18
C ALA A 269 -17.74 8.66 -10.22
N CYS A 270 -17.87 9.92 -9.77
CA CYS A 270 -18.07 11.06 -10.65
C CYS A 270 -16.89 11.21 -11.64
N CYS A 271 -15.65 11.16 -11.14
CA CYS A 271 -14.45 11.23 -11.97
C CYS A 271 -14.40 10.12 -13.02
N GLN A 272 -14.70 8.87 -12.63
CA GLN A 272 -14.75 7.75 -13.59
C GLN A 272 -15.78 7.99 -14.70
N LYS A 273 -16.95 8.52 -14.36
CA LYS A 273 -18.00 8.86 -15.34
C LYS A 273 -17.52 9.93 -16.32
N VAL A 274 -17.00 11.05 -15.84
CA VAL A 274 -16.65 12.21 -16.70
C VAL A 274 -15.33 12.01 -17.47
N PHE A 275 -14.35 11.30 -16.89
CA PHE A 275 -13.09 11.00 -17.58
C PHE A 275 -13.19 9.76 -18.50
N GLY A 276 -14.20 8.91 -18.35
CA GLY A 276 -14.47 7.80 -19.27
C GLY A 276 -14.73 8.26 -20.71
N GLN A 277 -15.13 9.53 -20.90
CA GLN A 277 -15.27 10.17 -22.20
C GLN A 277 -14.47 11.49 -22.26
N ARG A 278 -13.18 11.44 -21.91
CA ARG A 278 -12.27 12.59 -21.76
C ARG A 278 -12.36 13.67 -22.86
N ARG A 279 -12.60 13.26 -24.11
CA ARG A 279 -12.69 14.16 -25.28
C ARG A 279 -14.02 14.90 -25.42
N LYS A 280 -15.07 14.48 -24.70
CA LYS A 280 -16.40 15.09 -24.74
C LYS A 280 -16.55 16.15 -23.67
N GLN A 281 -17.43 17.11 -23.97
CA GLN A 281 -17.88 18.10 -22.99
C GLN A 281 -18.72 17.40 -21.91
N ILE A 282 -18.63 17.87 -20.66
CA ILE A 282 -19.28 17.24 -19.50
C ILE A 282 -20.82 17.19 -19.65
N GLY A 283 -21.44 18.17 -20.33
CA GLY A 283 -22.88 18.13 -20.63
C GLY A 283 -23.28 17.01 -21.58
N SER A 284 -22.38 16.56 -22.46
CA SER A 284 -22.63 15.39 -23.31
C SER A 284 -22.55 14.08 -22.53
N VAL A 285 -21.87 14.08 -21.37
CA VAL A 285 -21.70 12.90 -20.52
C VAL A 285 -22.78 12.82 -19.45
N LEU A 286 -23.14 13.96 -18.84
CA LEU A 286 -24.11 14.05 -17.75
C LEU A 286 -25.55 14.25 -18.22
N GLY A 287 -25.76 14.69 -19.46
CA GLY A 287 -27.08 14.84 -20.08
C GLY A 287 -27.66 16.26 -20.01
N ARG A 288 -28.67 16.53 -20.85
CA ARG A 288 -29.24 17.88 -21.08
C ARG A 288 -30.02 18.46 -19.90
N GLY A 289 -30.46 17.62 -18.96
CA GLY A 289 -31.22 18.05 -17.77
C GLY A 289 -30.37 18.25 -16.52
N PHE A 290 -29.06 18.09 -16.61
CA PHE A 290 -28.17 18.20 -15.46
C PHE A 290 -28.04 19.66 -14.98
N ALA A 291 -28.34 19.91 -13.71
CA ALA A 291 -28.17 21.22 -13.09
C ALA A 291 -26.71 21.39 -12.63
N PHE A 292 -25.93 22.17 -13.38
CA PHE A 292 -24.53 22.39 -13.06
C PHE A 292 -24.34 23.33 -11.86
N PRO A 293 -23.37 23.05 -10.96
CA PRO A 293 -22.96 24.00 -9.92
C PRO A 293 -22.44 25.32 -10.50
N ALA A 294 -22.45 26.37 -9.68
CA ALA A 294 -21.90 27.67 -10.06
C ALA A 294 -20.43 27.55 -10.52
N GLY A 295 -20.09 28.21 -11.62
CA GLY A 295 -18.73 28.16 -12.19
C GLY A 295 -18.40 26.88 -12.96
N ILE A 296 -19.37 25.98 -13.16
CA ILE A 296 -19.24 24.78 -13.99
C ILE A 296 -20.29 24.85 -15.11
N GLY A 297 -19.87 24.62 -16.35
CA GLY A 297 -20.71 24.73 -17.54
C GLY A 297 -20.67 23.48 -18.40
N ALA A 298 -21.81 23.17 -19.03
CA ALA A 298 -21.99 21.99 -19.87
C ALA A 298 -20.97 21.84 -21.01
N SER A 299 -20.39 22.94 -21.50
CA SER A 299 -19.42 22.99 -22.59
C SER A 299 -17.97 22.71 -22.18
N GLN A 300 -17.67 22.70 -20.87
CA GLN A 300 -16.32 22.39 -20.37
C GLN A 300 -16.00 20.90 -20.51
N ARG A 301 -14.72 20.56 -20.56
CA ARG A 301 -14.23 19.17 -20.46
C ARG A 301 -13.77 18.88 -19.05
N ALA A 302 -13.85 17.62 -18.62
CA ALA A 302 -13.49 17.22 -17.26
C ALA A 302 -12.07 17.64 -16.87
N GLU A 303 -11.12 17.54 -17.83
CA GLU A 303 -9.72 17.91 -17.60
C GLU A 303 -9.50 19.40 -17.33
N GLN A 304 -10.48 20.26 -17.65
CA GLN A 304 -10.41 21.71 -17.43
C GLN A 304 -10.89 22.11 -16.03
N LEU A 305 -11.51 21.19 -15.28
CA LEU A 305 -12.07 21.48 -13.96
C LEU A 305 -11.02 21.26 -12.88
N SER A 306 -10.97 22.19 -11.91
CA SER A 306 -10.21 22.03 -10.67
C SER A 306 -10.74 20.86 -9.83
N VAL A 307 -9.94 20.42 -8.85
CA VAL A 307 -10.33 19.37 -7.91
C VAL A 307 -11.57 19.80 -7.12
N GLU A 308 -11.62 21.07 -6.70
CA GLU A 308 -12.73 21.67 -5.96
C GLU A 308 -14.01 21.70 -6.80
N GLN A 309 -13.91 22.08 -8.08
CA GLN A 309 -15.06 22.03 -9.00
C GLN A 309 -15.57 20.59 -9.21
N LEU A 310 -14.67 19.61 -9.30
CA LEU A 310 -15.07 18.21 -9.43
C LEU A 310 -15.70 17.67 -8.14
N ILE A 311 -15.28 18.15 -6.96
CA ILE A 311 -15.94 17.86 -5.69
C ILE A 311 -17.37 18.41 -5.71
N GLU A 312 -17.58 19.69 -6.06
CA GLU A 312 -18.93 20.28 -6.17
C GLU A 312 -19.80 19.55 -7.21
N LEU A 313 -19.22 19.19 -8.36
CA LEU A 313 -19.91 18.42 -9.39
C LEU A 313 -20.37 17.06 -8.87
N SER A 314 -19.52 16.36 -8.11
CA SER A 314 -19.84 15.03 -7.59
C SER A 314 -20.99 15.07 -6.59
N ARG A 315 -21.12 16.12 -5.77
CA ARG A 315 -22.22 16.29 -4.82
C ARG A 315 -23.58 16.30 -5.50
N VAL A 316 -23.71 17.04 -6.61
CA VAL A 316 -24.98 17.16 -7.36
C VAL A 316 -25.24 15.93 -8.23
N GLU A 317 -24.20 15.31 -8.78
CA GLU A 317 -24.34 14.12 -9.63
C GLU A 317 -24.82 12.89 -8.87
N GLY A 318 -24.41 12.71 -7.61
CA GLY A 318 -24.89 11.62 -6.76
C GLY A 318 -26.29 11.84 -6.15
N SER A 319 -26.93 12.98 -6.41
CA SER A 319 -28.27 13.34 -5.91
C SER A 319 -29.36 13.28 -6.98
N ALA A 320 -29.02 12.94 -8.22
CA ALA A 320 -29.91 12.87 -9.38
C ALA A 320 -30.12 11.41 -9.84
#